data_AF-A0A2V5Q563-F1
#
_entry.id   AF-A0A2V5Q563-F1
#
_cell.length_a   1.000
_cell.length_b   1.000
_cell.length_c   1.000
_cell.angle_alpha   90.00
_cell.angle_beta   90.00
_cell.angle_gamma   90.00
#
_symmetry.space_group_name_H-M   'P 1'
#
loop_
_entity.id
_entity.type
_entity.pdbx_description
1 polymer ?
#
loop_
_entity_poly.entity_id
_entity_poly.type
_entity_poly.pdbx_seq_one_letter_code
_entity_poly.pdbx_strand_id
1 'polypeptide(L)'
;MANVHANVMQSQNSQSLSLPDRPKAKGNYTGERLKVLRPETYRRVVRLLAEPRQYVSYREICRQCHVTDDTVKAIEQREAIPIATRKQALMEQAARIAKLAADRVEDQIDTATLPQAVVTMGVMTDKVLALSADPAMIIRHEHQHLHAHQHRFEPITRDRFKEIIARLKAQRSASQSTLSFQSVPSPLSTNGR
;
A
#
# COMPACT_ATOMS: atom_id res chain seq x y z
N MET A 1 -83.88 31.61 19.09
CA MET A 1 -83.34 31.56 17.71
C MET A 1 -81.87 31.96 17.82
N ALA A 2 -80.88 31.07 17.73
CA ALA A 2 -80.29 30.51 16.49
C ALA A 2 -80.06 31.62 15.44
N ASN A 3 -78.90 31.86 14.81
CA ASN A 3 -77.65 31.12 14.63
C ASN A 3 -76.66 32.05 13.85
N VAL A 4 -75.33 31.90 14.08
CA VAL A 4 -74.30 31.66 13.03
C VAL A 4 -73.63 32.83 12.26
N HIS A 5 -72.31 32.95 12.54
CA HIS A 5 -71.13 33.24 11.70
C HIS A 5 -70.95 34.60 10.98
N ALA A 6 -69.81 35.25 11.28
CA ALA A 6 -69.01 35.95 10.27
C ALA A 6 -67.51 35.73 10.54
N ASN A 7 -66.93 34.94 9.65
CA ASN A 7 -65.53 34.58 9.52
C ASN A 7 -64.78 35.78 8.91
N VAL A 8 -63.84 36.41 9.63
CA VAL A 8 -62.89 37.37 9.05
C VAL A 8 -61.50 36.74 9.13
N MET A 9 -61.14 36.07 8.04
CA MET A 9 -59.75 35.81 7.68
C MET A 9 -59.04 37.16 7.50
N GLN A 10 -57.96 37.40 8.24
CA GLN A 10 -56.97 38.39 7.85
C GLN A 10 -55.60 37.76 7.75
N SER A 11 -54.95 38.15 6.66
CA SER A 11 -53.86 37.49 5.97
C SER A 11 -52.53 37.52 6.73
N GLN A 12 -51.82 36.39 6.66
CA GLN A 12 -50.40 36.27 6.36
C GLN A 12 -49.45 37.32 6.95
N ASN A 13 -48.67 36.91 7.94
CA ASN A 13 -47.26 37.29 7.94
C ASN A 13 -46.40 36.08 8.31
N SER A 14 -46.10 35.29 7.30
CA SER A 14 -45.11 34.21 7.33
C SER A 14 -43.71 34.81 7.45
N GLN A 15 -43.34 35.35 8.61
CA GLN A 15 -41.94 35.57 8.92
C GLN A 15 -41.32 34.20 9.25
N SER A 16 -40.92 33.49 8.20
CA SER A 16 -39.98 32.38 8.32
C SER A 16 -38.66 32.95 8.82
N LEU A 17 -38.42 32.85 10.13
CA LEU A 17 -37.10 33.00 10.74
C LEU A 17 -36.19 31.98 10.08
N SER A 18 -35.46 32.41 9.05
CA SER A 18 -34.33 31.68 8.48
C SER A 18 -33.31 31.49 9.59
N LEU A 19 -33.29 30.29 10.17
CA LEU A 19 -32.26 29.83 11.08
C LEU A 19 -30.89 30.12 10.45
N PRO A 20 -29.96 30.81 11.13
CA PRO A 20 -28.63 30.98 10.61
C PRO A 20 -27.97 29.61 10.45
N ASP A 21 -27.41 29.43 9.25
CA ASP A 21 -26.60 28.31 8.79
C ASP A 21 -25.68 27.83 9.92
N ARG A 22 -25.94 26.64 10.47
CA ARG A 22 -25.10 26.08 11.53
C ARG A 22 -23.69 25.94 10.95
N PRO A 23 -22.64 26.57 11.51
CA PRO A 23 -21.29 26.32 11.04
C PRO A 23 -21.01 24.83 11.24
N LYS A 24 -20.81 24.10 10.14
CA LYS A 24 -20.36 22.70 10.17
C LYS A 24 -19.14 22.67 11.09
N ALA A 25 -19.25 21.98 12.22
CA ALA A 25 -18.14 21.81 13.14
C ALA A 25 -16.98 21.24 12.33
N LYS A 26 -15.94 22.06 12.13
CA LYS A 26 -14.70 21.67 11.46
C LYS A 26 -14.12 20.57 12.35
N GLY A 27 -14.39 19.32 11.97
CA GLY A 27 -14.12 18.19 12.84
C GLY A 27 -12.61 18.13 13.10
N ASN A 28 -12.19 18.39 14.33
CA ASN A 28 -10.80 18.18 14.72
C ASN A 28 -10.46 16.73 14.41
N TYR A 29 -9.60 16.51 13.41
CA TYR A 29 -9.10 15.20 13.02
C TYR A 29 -8.14 14.71 14.10
N THR A 30 -8.70 14.23 15.21
CA THR A 30 -7.92 13.72 16.32
C THR A 30 -8.05 12.20 16.38
N GLY A 31 -6.91 11.53 16.42
CA GLY A 31 -6.85 10.08 16.68
C GLY A 31 -7.61 9.69 17.95
N GLU A 32 -7.69 10.59 18.94
CA GLU A 32 -8.52 10.43 20.14
C GLU A 32 -9.99 10.26 19.87
N ARG A 33 -10.57 11.10 19.01
CA ARG A 33 -11.99 11.01 18.69
C ARG A 33 -12.30 9.71 17.96
N LEU A 34 -11.39 9.26 17.10
CA LEU A 34 -11.51 7.95 16.46
C LEU A 34 -11.41 6.81 17.47
N LYS A 35 -10.49 6.90 18.45
CA LYS A 35 -10.32 5.91 19.52
C LYS A 35 -11.59 5.74 20.36
N VAL A 36 -12.30 6.83 20.65
CA VAL A 36 -13.53 6.83 21.44
C VAL A 36 -14.74 6.38 20.62
N LEU A 37 -14.94 6.97 19.43
CA LEU A 37 -16.15 6.71 18.64
C LEU A 37 -16.09 5.42 17.82
N ARG A 38 -14.90 5.01 17.39
CA ARG A 38 -14.67 3.84 16.51
C ARG A 38 -13.41 3.08 16.91
N PRO A 39 -13.39 2.47 18.12
CA PRO A 39 -12.19 1.84 18.67
C PRO A 39 -11.62 0.72 17.78
N GLU A 40 -12.46 -0.06 17.10
CA GLU A 40 -11.96 -1.11 16.19
C GLU A 40 -11.28 -0.53 14.94
N THR A 41 -11.78 0.60 14.43
CA THR A 41 -11.12 1.30 13.31
C THR A 41 -9.78 1.87 13.78
N TYR A 42 -9.72 2.44 14.98
CA TYR A 42 -8.47 2.91 15.57
C TYR A 42 -7.43 1.78 15.68
N ARG A 43 -7.80 0.64 16.27
CA ARG A 43 -6.91 -0.53 16.39
C ARG A 43 -6.42 -1.03 15.04
N ARG A 44 -7.29 -1.06 14.03
CA ARG A 44 -6.93 -1.46 12.67
C ARG A 44 -5.92 -0.49 12.04
N VAL A 45 -6.12 0.82 12.20
CA VAL A 45 -5.16 1.84 11.75
C VAL A 45 -3.82 1.65 12.44
N VAL A 46 -3.79 1.48 13.77
CA VAL A 46 -2.55 1.22 14.53
C VAL A 46 -1.84 -0.05 14.06
N ARG A 47 -2.57 -1.14 13.81
CA ARG A 47 -1.99 -2.38 13.27
C ARG A 47 -1.38 -2.15 11.89
N LEU A 48 -2.09 -1.48 10.99
CA LEU A 48 -1.59 -1.18 9.65
C LEU A 48 -0.42 -0.19 9.69
N LEU A 49 -0.37 0.73 10.66
CA LEU A 49 0.77 1.62 10.91
C LEU A 49 2.01 0.89 11.43
N ALA A 50 1.83 -0.27 12.07
CA ALA A 50 2.95 -1.10 12.49
C ALA A 50 3.67 -1.79 11.31
N GLU A 51 3.06 -1.91 10.13
CA GLU A 51 3.73 -2.47 8.96
C GLU A 51 4.74 -1.50 8.34
N PRO A 52 5.80 -1.98 7.65
CA PRO A 52 6.68 -1.11 6.88
C PRO A 52 5.92 -0.34 5.79
N ARG A 53 6.24 0.94 5.59
CA ARG A 53 5.54 1.81 4.62
C ARG A 53 5.69 1.34 3.17
N GLN A 54 6.70 0.51 2.88
CA GLN A 54 6.89 -0.13 1.58
C GLN A 54 5.72 -1.05 1.20
N TYR A 55 5.07 -1.68 2.19
CA TYR A 55 3.96 -2.61 1.97
C TYR A 55 2.59 -1.95 2.18
N VAL A 56 2.50 -0.96 3.08
CA VAL A 56 1.25 -0.30 3.42
C VAL A 56 1.42 1.22 3.39
N SER A 57 0.86 1.88 2.37
CA SER A 57 0.87 3.35 2.25
C SER A 57 -0.26 4.00 3.06
N TYR A 58 -0.14 5.29 3.41
CA TYR A 58 -1.22 6.02 4.10
C TYR A 58 -2.52 6.03 3.31
N ARG A 59 -2.45 6.18 1.99
CA ARG A 59 -3.63 6.15 1.11
C ARG A 59 -4.37 4.82 1.21
N GLU A 60 -3.61 3.72 1.28
CA GLU A 60 -4.19 2.40 1.43
C GLU A 60 -4.88 2.24 2.80
N ILE A 61 -4.26 2.75 3.87
CA ILE A 61 -4.88 2.78 5.21
C ILE A 61 -6.17 3.61 5.21
N CYS A 62 -6.13 4.80 4.61
CA CYS A 62 -7.30 5.67 4.51
C CYS A 62 -8.45 4.98 3.78
N ARG A 63 -8.14 4.28 2.68
CA ARG A 63 -9.11 3.51 1.89
C ARG A 63 -9.71 2.35 2.69
N GLN A 64 -8.86 1.55 3.35
CA GLN A 64 -9.31 0.37 4.09
C GLN A 64 -10.05 0.71 5.39
N CYS A 65 -9.70 1.81 6.04
CA CYS A 65 -10.25 2.19 7.34
C CYS A 65 -11.31 3.30 7.27
N HIS A 66 -11.53 3.89 6.09
CA HIS A 66 -12.43 5.03 5.86
C HIS A 66 -12.16 6.18 6.82
N VAL A 67 -10.91 6.63 6.85
CA VAL A 67 -10.41 7.76 7.66
C VAL A 67 -9.60 8.71 6.78
N THR A 68 -9.45 9.96 7.22
CA THR A 68 -8.63 10.95 6.52
C THR A 68 -7.15 10.77 6.82
N ASP A 69 -6.30 11.22 5.90
CA ASP A 69 -4.84 11.18 6.03
C ASP A 69 -4.36 11.87 7.32
N ASP A 70 -4.94 13.02 7.65
CA ASP A 70 -4.64 13.77 8.88
C ASP A 70 -4.93 12.94 10.14
N THR A 71 -6.01 12.16 10.14
CA THR A 71 -6.35 11.28 11.26
C THR A 71 -5.31 10.17 11.41
N VAL A 72 -4.86 9.58 10.28
CA VAL A 72 -3.85 8.52 10.30
C VAL A 72 -2.51 9.04 10.81
N LYS A 73 -2.07 10.22 10.34
CA LYS A 73 -0.84 10.89 10.82
C LYS A 73 -0.89 11.23 12.31
N ALA A 74 -2.03 11.73 12.79
CA ALA A 74 -2.21 12.02 14.21
C ALA A 74 -2.11 10.75 15.07
N ILE A 75 -2.63 9.61 14.58
CA ILE A 75 -2.52 8.32 15.27
C ILE A 75 -1.08 7.82 15.25
N GLU A 76 -0.40 7.93 14.12
CA GLU A 76 1.00 7.53 13.99
C GLU A 76 1.90 8.30 14.94
N GLN A 77 1.80 9.63 14.98
CA GLN A 77 2.60 10.45 15.91
C GLN A 77 2.38 10.06 17.37
N ARG A 78 1.14 9.70 17.71
CA ARG A 78 0.78 9.28 19.08
C ARG A 78 1.30 7.89 19.44
N GLU A 79 1.20 6.96 18.50
CA GLU A 79 1.46 5.53 18.75
C GLU A 79 2.87 5.11 18.29
N ALA A 80 3.65 6.01 17.69
CA ALA A 80 5.01 5.75 17.20
C ALA A 80 5.93 5.16 18.27
N ILE A 81 5.94 5.75 19.46
CA ILE A 81 6.74 5.27 20.59
C ILE A 81 6.25 3.89 21.07
N PRO A 82 4.96 3.68 21.40
CA PRO A 82 4.42 2.36 21.74
C PRO A 82 4.70 1.26 20.71
N ILE A 83 4.57 1.56 19.41
CA ILE A 83 4.79 0.59 18.33
C ILE A 83 6.28 0.20 18.26
N ALA A 84 7.18 1.18 18.30
CA ALA A 84 8.61 0.93 18.26
C ALA A 84 9.06 0.08 19.45
N THR A 85 8.63 0.43 20.66
CA THR A 85 8.95 -0.33 21.89
C THR A 85 8.41 -1.76 21.83
N ARG A 86 7.20 -1.96 21.32
CA ARG A 86 6.62 -3.31 21.18
C ARG A 86 7.37 -4.15 20.16
N LYS A 87 7.78 -3.57 19.03
CA LYS A 87 8.60 -4.25 18.02
C LYS A 87 9.95 -4.65 18.59
N GLN A 88 10.59 -3.75 19.33
CA GLN A 88 11.85 -4.00 19.99
C GLN A 88 11.74 -5.16 20.99
N ALA A 89 10.72 -5.17 21.84
CA ALA A 89 10.49 -6.26 22.80
C ALA A 89 10.26 -7.62 22.11
N LEU A 90 9.52 -7.65 20.99
CA LEU A 90 9.33 -8.86 20.20
C LEU A 90 10.63 -9.33 19.53
N MET A 91 11.43 -8.39 19.02
CA MET A 91 12.73 -8.71 18.42
C MET A 91 13.69 -9.30 19.47
N GLU A 92 13.74 -8.73 20.66
CA GLU A 92 14.52 -9.27 21.77
C GLU A 92 14.05 -10.65 22.21
N GLN A 93 12.73 -10.88 22.27
CA GLN A 93 12.18 -12.20 22.55
C GLN A 93 12.54 -13.22 21.47
N ALA A 94 12.43 -12.85 20.20
CA ALA A 94 12.80 -13.71 19.08
C ALA A 94 14.29 -14.04 19.11
N ALA A 95 15.16 -13.06 19.40
CA ALA A 95 16.60 -13.27 19.55
C ALA A 95 16.92 -14.25 20.69
N ARG A 96 16.24 -14.12 21.84
CA ARG A 96 16.39 -15.08 22.96
C ARG A 96 15.98 -16.50 22.57
N ILE A 97 14.85 -16.65 21.88
CA ILE A 97 14.37 -17.97 21.42
C ILE A 97 15.34 -18.56 20.40
N ALA A 98 15.82 -17.75 19.45
CA ALA A 98 16.78 -18.18 18.45
C ALA A 98 18.08 -18.68 19.10
N LYS A 99 18.58 -17.99 20.13
CA LYS A 99 19.73 -18.46 20.91
C LYS A 99 19.47 -19.82 21.55
N LEU A 100 18.37 -19.97 22.29
CA LEU A 100 18.03 -21.25 22.94
C LEU A 100 17.87 -22.40 21.94
N ALA A 101 17.33 -22.11 20.76
CA ALA A 101 17.23 -23.09 19.69
C ALA A 101 18.61 -23.47 19.13
N ALA A 102 19.51 -22.50 18.97
CA ALA A 102 20.89 -22.76 18.52
C ALA A 102 21.66 -23.60 19.54
N ASP A 103 21.61 -23.24 20.83
CA ASP A 103 22.24 -24.00 21.92
C ASP A 103 21.76 -25.47 21.91
N ARG A 104 20.44 -25.68 21.75
CA ARG A 104 19.88 -27.05 21.68
C ARG A 104 20.30 -27.82 20.43
N VAL A 105 20.49 -27.14 19.29
CA VAL A 105 20.99 -27.79 18.07
C VAL A 105 22.45 -28.20 18.24
N GLU A 106 23.26 -27.36 18.89
CA GLU A 106 24.65 -27.66 19.22
C GLU A 106 24.75 -28.91 20.12
N ASP A 107 23.95 -28.98 21.19
CA ASP A 107 23.92 -30.16 22.08
C ASP A 107 23.56 -31.47 21.35
N GLN A 108 22.78 -31.39 20.27
CA GLN A 108 22.24 -32.56 19.57
C GLN A 108 23.06 -32.95 18.33
N ILE A 109 23.93 -32.08 17.82
CA ILE A 109 24.61 -32.28 16.54
C ILE A 109 25.57 -33.48 16.58
N ASP A 110 26.20 -33.74 17.72
CA ASP A 110 27.12 -34.86 17.92
C ASP A 110 26.43 -36.23 17.79
N THR A 111 25.13 -36.26 18.05
CA THR A 111 24.30 -37.47 17.95
C THR A 111 23.45 -37.50 16.67
N ALA A 112 23.54 -36.46 15.84
CA ALA A 112 22.73 -36.34 14.63
C ALA A 112 23.16 -37.35 13.56
N THR A 113 22.19 -37.80 12.76
CA THR A 113 22.50 -38.62 11.59
C THR A 113 23.23 -37.79 10.52
N LEU A 114 24.05 -38.44 9.68
CA LEU A 114 24.80 -37.76 8.61
C LEU A 114 23.93 -36.83 7.73
N PRO A 115 22.71 -37.23 7.28
CA PRO A 115 21.85 -36.32 6.51
C PRO A 115 21.43 -35.08 7.30
N GLN A 116 21.11 -35.22 8.60
CA GLN A 116 20.75 -34.10 9.45
C GLN A 116 21.94 -33.16 9.67
N ALA A 117 23.14 -33.71 9.88
CA ALA A 117 24.36 -32.92 10.02
C ALA A 117 24.66 -32.09 8.76
N VAL A 118 24.49 -32.69 7.56
CA VAL A 118 24.69 -31.97 6.29
C VAL A 118 23.69 -30.82 6.12
N VAL A 119 22.41 -31.04 6.44
CA VAL A 119 21.38 -29.99 6.37
C VAL A 119 21.68 -28.88 7.38
N THR A 120 22.00 -29.22 8.63
CA THR A 120 22.34 -28.25 9.67
C THR A 120 23.56 -27.43 9.28
N MET A 121 24.61 -28.06 8.74
CA MET A 121 25.80 -27.37 8.24
C MET A 121 25.45 -26.34 7.14
N GLY A 122 24.62 -26.72 6.16
CA GLY A 122 24.20 -25.81 5.10
C GLY A 122 23.41 -24.61 5.61
N VAL A 123 22.43 -24.83 6.48
CA VAL A 123 21.63 -23.76 7.08
C VAL A 123 22.48 -22.83 7.93
N MET A 124 23.36 -23.38 8.78
CA MET A 124 24.22 -22.56 9.64
C MET A 124 25.26 -21.78 8.85
N THR A 125 25.80 -22.35 7.76
CA THR A 125 26.65 -21.62 6.82
C THR A 125 25.90 -20.42 6.25
N ASP A 126 24.67 -20.59 5.74
CA ASP A 126 23.83 -19.47 5.27
C ASP A 126 23.61 -18.40 6.36
N LYS A 127 23.38 -18.79 7.62
CA LYS A 127 23.21 -17.83 8.72
C LYS A 127 24.50 -17.09 9.07
N VAL A 128 25.65 -17.76 9.11
CA VAL A 128 26.95 -17.10 9.30
C VAL A 128 27.19 -16.07 8.20
N LEU A 129 26.86 -16.41 6.95
CA LEU A 129 27.02 -15.50 5.81
C LEU A 129 26.08 -14.29 5.89
N ALA A 130 24.81 -14.52 6.25
CA ALA A 130 23.84 -13.45 6.47
C ALA A 130 24.25 -12.52 7.63
N LEU A 131 24.86 -13.06 8.69
CA LEU A 131 25.31 -12.30 9.86
C LEU A 131 26.66 -11.59 9.67
N SER A 132 27.53 -12.12 8.81
CA SER A 132 28.87 -11.55 8.56
C SER A 132 28.82 -10.21 7.84
N ALA A 133 27.64 -9.75 7.41
CA ALA A 133 27.40 -8.45 6.80
C ALA A 133 28.27 -8.13 5.58
N ASP A 134 28.86 -9.14 4.92
CA ASP A 134 29.52 -8.98 3.63
C ASP A 134 28.43 -8.84 2.55
N PRO A 135 28.20 -7.63 2.00
CA PRO A 135 27.15 -7.39 1.02
C PRO A 135 27.38 -8.15 -0.29
N ALA A 136 28.56 -8.72 -0.52
CA ALA A 136 28.82 -9.56 -1.69
C ALA A 136 28.23 -10.98 -1.59
N MET A 137 27.84 -11.43 -0.39
CA MET A 137 27.39 -12.81 -0.13
C MET A 137 25.89 -12.95 0.13
N ILE A 138 25.14 -11.86 0.28
CA ILE A 138 23.69 -11.92 0.33
C ILE A 138 23.19 -12.07 -1.11
N ILE A 139 22.92 -13.30 -1.55
CA ILE A 139 22.14 -13.53 -2.79
C ILE A 139 20.71 -13.06 -2.52
N ARG A 140 20.48 -11.76 -2.67
CA ARG A 140 19.14 -11.21 -2.74
C ARG A 140 18.53 -11.62 -4.07
N HIS A 141 17.56 -12.53 -4.04
CA HIS A 141 16.61 -12.70 -5.14
C HIS A 141 15.61 -11.53 -5.13
N GLU A 142 16.11 -10.31 -5.35
CA GLU A 142 15.25 -9.19 -5.72
C GLU A 142 14.98 -9.32 -7.23
N HIS A 143 13.72 -9.52 -7.62
CA HIS A 143 13.29 -9.28 -9.00
C HIS A 143 13.39 -7.77 -9.26
N GLN A 144 14.60 -7.32 -9.57
CA GLN A 144 14.87 -5.94 -9.94
C GLN A 144 14.37 -5.75 -11.38
N HIS A 145 13.13 -5.28 -11.53
CA HIS A 145 12.64 -4.77 -12.81
C HIS A 145 13.45 -3.51 -13.17
N LEU A 146 14.57 -3.69 -13.88
CA LEU A 146 15.37 -2.63 -14.46
C LEU A 146 14.57 -1.91 -15.56
N HIS A 147 13.82 -0.87 -15.19
CA HIS A 147 13.46 0.18 -16.14
C HIS A 147 14.31 1.40 -15.85
N ALA A 148 15.49 1.44 -16.48
CA ALA A 148 16.31 2.63 -16.58
C ALA A 148 15.63 3.65 -17.51
N HIS A 149 14.63 4.36 -17.01
CA HIS A 149 14.16 5.59 -17.61
C HIS A 149 14.50 6.73 -16.65
N GLN A 150 15.47 7.57 -17.05
CA GLN A 150 15.64 8.88 -16.44
C GLN A 150 14.33 9.66 -16.62
N HIS A 151 13.53 9.73 -15.57
CA HIS A 151 12.38 10.63 -15.54
C HIS A 151 12.90 12.07 -15.41
N ARG A 152 13.31 12.66 -16.53
CA ARG A 152 13.45 14.11 -16.62
C ARG A 152 12.04 14.69 -16.51
N PHE A 153 11.71 15.28 -15.36
CA PHE A 153 10.46 15.98 -15.18
C PHE A 153 10.50 17.25 -16.04
N GLU A 154 9.82 17.21 -17.18
CA GLU A 154 9.56 18.39 -17.98
C GLU A 154 8.14 18.89 -17.67
N PRO A 155 7.97 20.16 -17.29
CA PRO A 155 6.65 20.71 -16.98
C PRO A 155 5.73 20.63 -18.20
N ILE A 156 4.53 20.08 -18.01
CA ILE A 156 3.52 19.96 -19.05
C ILE A 156 2.93 21.35 -19.33
N THR A 157 3.55 22.09 -20.25
CA THR A 157 2.98 23.31 -20.82
C THR A 157 2.01 22.99 -21.96
N ARG A 158 1.12 23.92 -22.27
CA ARG A 158 0.09 23.74 -23.30
C ARG A 158 0.68 23.44 -24.69
N ASP A 159 1.86 24.00 -24.97
CA ASP A 159 2.56 23.81 -26.24
C ASP A 159 3.23 22.43 -26.31
N ARG A 160 3.82 21.95 -25.20
CA ARG A 160 4.34 20.58 -25.10
C ARG A 160 3.25 19.53 -25.24
N PHE A 161 2.07 19.79 -24.68
CA PHE A 161 0.92 18.89 -24.84
C PHE A 161 0.51 18.75 -26.31
N LYS A 162 0.51 19.86 -27.09
CA LYS A 162 0.24 19.81 -28.54
C LYS A 162 1.29 19.01 -29.29
N GLU A 163 2.57 19.18 -28.93
CA GLU A 163 3.68 18.44 -29.54
C GLU A 163 3.59 16.93 -29.27
N ILE A 164 3.24 16.53 -28.05
CA ILE A 164 3.02 15.13 -27.69
C ILE A 164 1.87 14.53 -28.51
N ILE A 165 0.75 15.26 -28.63
CA ILE A 165 -0.39 14.82 -29.44
C ILE A 165 -0.02 14.70 -30.92
N ALA A 166 0.78 15.63 -31.47
CA ALA A 166 1.25 15.58 -32.84
C ALA A 166 2.16 14.38 -33.10
N ARG A 167 3.10 14.10 -32.17
CA ARG A 167 4.00 12.94 -32.24
C ARG A 167 3.24 11.62 -32.18
N LEU A 168 2.24 11.50 -31.30
CA LEU A 168 1.41 10.30 -31.19
C LEU A 168 0.57 10.06 -32.46
N LYS A 169 0.07 11.12 -33.09
CA LYS A 169 -0.63 11.02 -34.39
C LYS A 169 0.32 10.55 -35.49
N ALA A 170 1.52 11.10 -35.56
CA ALA A 170 2.53 10.69 -36.56
C ALA A 170 2.96 9.22 -36.39
N GLN A 171 3.15 8.76 -35.15
CA GLN A 171 3.47 7.36 -34.87
C GLN A 171 2.32 6.42 -35.24
N ARG A 172 1.07 6.82 -35.01
CA ARG A 172 -0.11 6.04 -35.42
C ARG A 172 -0.23 5.92 -36.95
N SER A 173 0.15 6.96 -37.69
CA SER A 173 0.22 6.92 -39.15
C SER A 173 1.35 6.03 -39.67
N ALA A 174 2.51 6.01 -39.00
CA ALA A 174 3.65 5.15 -39.37
C ALA A 174 3.36 3.66 -39.12
N SER A 175 2.64 3.31 -38.04
CA SER A 175 2.31 1.92 -37.71
C SER A 175 1.20 1.31 -38.58
N GLN A 176 0.50 2.09 -39.41
CA GLN A 176 -0.53 1.57 -40.32
C GLN A 176 0.00 1.15 -41.70
N SER A 177 1.24 1.51 -42.07
CA SER A 177 1.80 1.20 -43.39
C SER A 177 2.51 -0.15 -43.49
N THR A 178 2.61 -0.94 -42.43
CA THR A 178 3.39 -2.20 -42.40
C THR A 178 2.56 -3.49 -42.42
N LEU A 179 1.24 -3.42 -42.61
CA LEU A 179 0.39 -4.61 -42.79
C LEU A 179 0.21 -4.97 -44.27
N SER A 180 1.32 -5.19 -45.00
CA SER A 180 1.29 -5.97 -46.24
C SER A 180 1.57 -7.43 -45.89
N PHE A 181 0.53 -8.27 -45.89
CA PHE A 181 0.65 -9.72 -45.75
C PHE A 181 1.56 -10.27 -46.87
N GLN A 182 2.76 -10.72 -46.51
CA GLN A 182 3.53 -11.62 -47.37
C GLN A 182 2.96 -13.03 -47.21
N SER A 183 2.32 -13.53 -48.27
CA SER A 183 1.91 -14.92 -48.40
C SER A 183 3.14 -15.84 -48.43
N VAL A 184 3.25 -16.73 -47.45
CA VAL A 184 4.28 -17.79 -47.42
C VAL A 184 3.90 -18.86 -48.45
N PRO A 185 4.80 -19.30 -49.36
CA PRO A 185 4.50 -20.41 -50.26
C PRO A 185 4.62 -21.75 -49.51
N SER A 186 3.60 -22.60 -49.66
CA SER A 186 3.53 -23.94 -49.09
C SER A 186 4.60 -24.88 -49.68
N PRO A 187 5.26 -25.74 -48.87
CA PRO A 187 6.21 -26.71 -49.39
C PRO A 187 5.48 -27.88 -50.08
N LEU A 188 5.93 -28.21 -51.30
CA LEU A 188 5.47 -29.34 -52.09
C LEU A 188 5.67 -30.66 -51.33
N SER A 189 4.62 -31.48 -51.33
CA SER A 189 4.66 -32.90 -51.02
C SER A 189 5.33 -33.65 -52.18
N THR A 190 6.45 -34.32 -51.94
CA THR A 190 7.00 -35.33 -52.85
C THR A 190 6.94 -36.69 -52.20
N ASN A 191 5.91 -37.44 -52.60
CA ASN A 191 5.79 -38.88 -52.43
C ASN A 191 6.63 -39.61 -53.50
N GLY A 192 7.29 -40.70 -53.11
CA GLY A 192 7.60 -41.83 -54.00
C GLY A 192 9.03 -41.97 -54.49
N ARG A 193 9.82 -42.84 -53.87
CA ARG A 193 10.02 -44.24 -54.29
C ARG A 193 10.90 -44.98 -53.30
#